data_AF-A0A2A9KIN5-F1
#
_entry.id   AF-A0A2A9KIN5-F1
#
_cell.length_a   1.000
_cell.length_b   1.000
_cell.length_c   1.000
_cell.angle_alpha   90.00
_cell.angle_beta   90.00
_cell.angle_gamma   90.00
#
_symmetry.space_group_name_H-M   'P 1'
#
loop_
_entity.id
_entity.type
_entity.pdbx_description
1 polymer ?
#
loop_
_entity_poly.entity_id
_entity_poly.type
_entity_poly.pdbx_seq_one_letter_code
_entity_poly.pdbx_strand_id
1 'polypeptide(L)'
;MKSIARSSVSPVNFLLKDLLSRTFDDDQPLLGKLILEKSVGMIAGPRGSGKSWLAMLIAYAIAGKKPLKPWGQGIGARVAILDGEMRASSLQGRFQLIRNRETAPASGSEAENNLYIISRDCVGNSIGSIDTLEGQKKIDALIPLGIRLLIIDNLSAWSAGGSESATSWALTKTWLIEKKTARDRRFDNSSRREKWSATR
;
A
#
# COMPACT_ATOMS: atom_id res chain seq x y z
N MET A 1 -31.95 2.33 -19.70
CA MET A 1 -31.13 3.02 -18.69
C MET A 1 -31.34 2.32 -17.35
N LYS A 2 -30.35 1.56 -16.85
CA LYS A 2 -30.42 0.95 -15.51
C LYS A 2 -29.93 1.98 -14.49
N SER A 3 -30.84 2.44 -13.63
CA SER A 3 -30.57 3.28 -12.48
C SER A 3 -29.52 2.61 -11.58
N ILE A 4 -28.41 3.29 -11.35
CA ILE A 4 -27.38 2.87 -10.39
C ILE A 4 -27.97 3.15 -9.00
N ALA A 5 -28.37 2.10 -8.29
CA ALA A 5 -28.78 2.19 -6.90
C ALA A 5 -27.63 2.78 -6.08
N ARG A 6 -27.79 4.03 -5.61
CA ARG A 6 -26.93 4.59 -4.56
C ARG A 6 -27.11 3.71 -3.32
N SER A 7 -26.05 3.04 -2.88
CA SER A 7 -26.03 2.35 -1.60
C SER A 7 -26.36 3.35 -0.50
N SER A 8 -27.52 3.19 0.15
CA SER A 8 -27.90 3.98 1.32
C SER A 8 -26.98 3.60 2.48
N VAL A 9 -25.97 4.41 2.73
CA VAL A 9 -25.17 4.30 3.95
C VAL A 9 -26.04 4.83 5.08
N SER A 10 -26.58 3.96 5.92
CA SER A 10 -27.26 4.39 7.14
C SER A 10 -26.27 5.15 8.02
N PRO A 11 -26.59 6.36 8.51
CA PRO A 11 -25.71 7.06 9.44
C PRO A 11 -25.58 6.19 10.70
N VAL A 12 -24.34 5.82 11.03
CA VAL A 12 -24.02 5.11 12.26
C VAL A 12 -23.61 6.16 13.28
N ASN A 13 -24.48 6.41 14.25
CA ASN A 13 -24.21 7.27 15.40
C ASN A 13 -24.27 6.42 16.66
N PHE A 14 -23.32 6.61 17.56
CA PHE A 14 -23.31 5.97 18.88
C PHE A 14 -23.45 7.06 19.94
N LEU A 15 -24.25 6.84 20.98
CA LEU A 15 -24.02 7.58 22.23
C LEU A 15 -22.68 7.09 22.80
N LEU A 16 -21.99 7.94 23.57
CA LEU A 16 -20.69 7.60 24.14
C LEU A 16 -20.73 6.26 24.91
N LYS A 17 -21.78 6.02 25.70
CA LYS A 17 -21.98 4.75 26.43
C LYS A 17 -22.08 3.53 25.50
N ASP A 18 -22.67 3.70 24.32
CA ASP A 18 -22.86 2.62 23.35
C ASP A 18 -21.54 2.37 22.59
N LEU A 19 -20.76 3.42 22.32
CA LEU A 19 -19.43 3.31 21.72
C LEU A 19 -18.46 2.56 22.65
N LEU A 20 -18.42 2.94 23.93
CA LEU A 20 -17.51 2.36 24.92
C LEU A 20 -17.84 0.91 25.27
N SER A 21 -19.10 0.49 25.11
CA SER A 21 -19.55 -0.88 25.30
C SER A 21 -19.46 -1.73 24.03
N ARG A 22 -19.08 -1.13 22.89
CA ARG A 22 -18.95 -1.83 21.61
C ARG A 22 -17.61 -2.54 21.51
N THR A 23 -17.64 -3.77 21.05
CA THR A 23 -16.45 -4.47 20.57
C THR A 23 -16.19 -4.12 19.10
N PHE A 24 -14.95 -3.74 18.80
CA PHE A 24 -14.45 -3.49 17.46
C PHE A 24 -13.40 -4.54 17.12
N ASP A 25 -13.29 -4.89 15.83
CA ASP A 25 -12.17 -5.70 15.37
C ASP A 25 -10.86 -4.93 15.57
N ASP A 26 -9.83 -5.62 16.03
CA ASP A 26 -8.50 -5.03 16.18
C ASP A 26 -7.96 -4.56 14.82
N ASP A 27 -7.17 -3.49 14.87
CA ASP A 27 -6.40 -3.02 13.71
C ASP A 27 -5.53 -4.16 13.17
N GLN A 28 -5.68 -4.46 11.88
CA GLN A 28 -4.98 -5.56 11.25
C GLN A 28 -3.51 -5.18 11.00
N PRO A 29 -2.53 -5.82 11.67
CA PRO A 29 -1.13 -5.45 11.52
C PRO A 29 -0.56 -5.96 10.20
N LEU A 30 0.27 -5.14 9.54
CA LEU A 30 1.11 -5.54 8.41
C LEU A 30 2.56 -5.77 8.83
N LEU A 31 3.06 -4.96 9.77
CA LEU A 31 4.38 -5.09 10.39
C LEU A 31 4.31 -4.72 11.88
N GLY A 32 4.13 -5.73 12.73
CA GLY A 32 3.94 -5.51 14.17
C GLY A 32 2.87 -4.45 14.45
N LYS A 33 3.15 -3.54 15.38
CA LYS A 33 2.26 -2.38 15.67
C LYS A 33 2.65 -1.11 14.90
N LEU A 34 3.68 -1.16 14.05
CA LEU A 34 4.18 0.02 13.34
C LEU A 34 3.31 0.35 12.12
N ILE A 35 2.98 -0.67 11.33
CA ILE A 35 2.22 -0.50 10.09
C ILE A 35 0.96 -1.35 10.20
N LEU A 36 -0.18 -0.67 10.20
CA LEU A 36 -1.51 -1.26 10.30
C LEU A 36 -2.24 -1.05 8.98
N GLU A 37 -3.16 -1.95 8.64
CA GLU A 37 -4.08 -1.73 7.52
C GLU A 37 -4.87 -0.44 7.71
N LYS A 38 -5.30 0.14 6.58
CA LYS A 38 -6.12 1.37 6.57
C LYS A 38 -5.44 2.52 7.33
N SER A 39 -4.12 2.54 7.39
CA SER A 39 -3.32 3.66 7.91
C SER A 39 -2.53 4.34 6.78
N VAL A 40 -2.12 5.58 7.01
CA VAL A 40 -1.17 6.31 6.16
C VAL A 40 -0.08 6.83 7.08
N GLY A 41 1.18 6.60 6.71
CA GLY A 41 2.34 7.03 7.47
C GLY A 41 3.40 7.64 6.56
N MET A 42 4.36 8.34 7.16
CA MET A 42 5.45 9.00 6.44
C MET A 42 6.79 8.65 7.09
N ILE A 43 7.76 8.22 6.28
CA ILE A 43 9.16 8.07 6.70
C ILE A 43 9.87 9.37 6.34
N ALA A 44 10.23 10.16 7.34
CA ALA A 44 10.91 11.45 7.18
C ALA A 44 12.32 11.42 7.76
N GLY A 45 13.23 12.19 7.14
CA GLY A 45 14.61 12.31 7.57
C GLY A 45 15.52 12.94 6.51
N PRO A 46 16.75 13.35 6.88
CA PRO A 46 17.68 14.03 5.98
C PRO A 46 18.00 13.24 4.70
N ARG A 47 18.44 13.91 3.64
CA ARG A 47 18.95 13.24 2.44
C ARG A 47 20.12 12.34 2.81
N GLY A 48 20.18 11.14 2.22
CA GLY A 48 21.25 10.17 2.51
C GLY A 48 21.07 9.37 3.81
N SER A 49 20.04 9.61 4.62
CA SER A 49 19.83 8.91 5.90
C SER A 49 19.33 7.46 5.79
N GLY A 50 19.26 6.88 4.59
CA GLY A 50 18.83 5.49 4.39
C GLY A 50 17.32 5.25 4.32
N LYS A 51 16.48 6.28 4.12
CA LYS A 51 15.02 6.12 4.03
C LYS A 51 14.57 5.07 3.01
N SER A 52 15.13 5.09 1.80
CA SER A 52 14.81 4.11 0.77
C SER A 52 15.23 2.69 1.16
N TRP A 53 16.37 2.54 1.85
CA TRP A 53 16.78 1.25 2.42
C TRP A 53 15.78 0.74 3.42
N LEU A 54 15.33 1.60 4.35
CA LEU A 54 14.31 1.24 5.32
C LEU A 54 12.98 0.86 4.62
N ALA A 55 12.55 1.63 3.63
CA ALA A 55 11.35 1.36 2.85
C ALA A 55 11.41 -0.01 2.13
N MET A 56 12.53 -0.32 1.47
CA MET A 56 12.74 -1.64 0.84
C MET A 56 12.78 -2.78 1.87
N LEU A 57 13.42 -2.58 3.02
CA LEU A 57 13.48 -3.59 4.09
C LEU A 57 12.12 -3.85 4.72
N ILE A 58 11.31 -2.82 4.93
CA ILE A 58 9.91 -2.94 5.38
C ILE A 58 9.11 -3.75 4.36
N ALA A 59 9.19 -3.38 3.08
CA ALA A 59 8.44 -4.05 2.03
C ALA A 59 8.81 -5.53 1.92
N TYR A 60 10.11 -5.82 1.90
CA TYR A 60 10.63 -7.18 1.84
C TYR A 60 10.24 -7.99 3.09
N ALA A 61 10.28 -7.39 4.27
CA ALA A 61 9.90 -8.08 5.50
C ALA A 61 8.40 -8.43 5.54
N ILE A 62 7.53 -7.50 5.14
CA ILE A 62 6.08 -7.72 5.05
C ILE A 62 5.77 -8.78 4.00
N ALA A 63 6.38 -8.70 2.82
CA ALA A 63 6.15 -9.63 1.72
C ALA A 63 6.64 -11.05 2.03
N GLY A 64 7.79 -11.18 2.72
CA GLY A 64 8.45 -12.45 2.98
C GLY A 64 8.15 -13.11 4.34
N LYS A 65 7.16 -12.61 5.09
CA LYS A 65 6.89 -13.07 6.49
C LYS A 65 8.16 -13.03 7.35
N LYS A 66 8.87 -11.90 7.38
CA LYS A 66 10.13 -11.76 8.15
C LYS A 66 10.03 -10.81 9.32
N PRO A 67 10.85 -11.04 10.37
CA PRO A 67 11.05 -10.04 11.41
C PRO A 67 11.87 -8.88 10.86
N LEU A 68 11.46 -7.66 11.23
CA LEU A 68 12.24 -6.44 11.09
C LEU A 68 12.31 -5.77 12.47
N LYS A 69 13.40 -6.03 13.19
CA LYS A 69 13.61 -5.49 14.53
C LYS A 69 13.90 -3.99 14.47
N PRO A 70 13.42 -3.19 15.45
CA PRO A 70 12.61 -3.58 16.60
C PRO A 70 11.09 -3.59 16.32
N TRP A 71 10.65 -3.34 15.08
CA TRP A 71 9.26 -2.99 14.76
C TRP A 71 8.27 -4.17 14.76
N GLY A 72 8.72 -5.35 14.35
CA GLY A 72 7.91 -6.57 14.48
C GLY A 72 8.07 -7.55 13.33
N GLN A 73 7.00 -8.29 13.07
CA GLN A 73 6.96 -9.42 12.15
C GLN A 73 6.04 -9.08 10.97
N GLY A 74 6.54 -9.28 9.75
CA GLY A 74 5.76 -9.17 8.53
C GLY A 74 4.80 -10.36 8.36
N ILE A 75 3.69 -10.13 7.66
CA ILE A 75 2.57 -11.08 7.59
C ILE A 75 2.46 -11.88 6.27
N GLY A 76 3.33 -11.64 5.29
CA GLY A 76 3.25 -12.26 3.97
C GLY A 76 2.19 -11.65 3.07
N ALA A 77 2.09 -10.33 3.07
CA ALA A 77 1.11 -9.59 2.27
C ALA A 77 1.72 -9.13 0.94
N ARG A 78 0.88 -8.92 -0.08
CA ARG A 78 1.31 -8.29 -1.32
C ARG A 78 1.62 -6.82 -1.09
N VAL A 79 2.81 -6.38 -1.46
CA VAL A 79 3.33 -5.03 -1.25
C VAL A 79 3.79 -4.45 -2.58
N ALA A 80 3.56 -3.16 -2.81
CA ALA A 80 4.11 -2.46 -3.97
C ALA A 80 4.97 -1.27 -3.54
N ILE A 81 6.10 -1.06 -4.22
CA ILE A 81 6.94 0.14 -4.10
C ILE A 81 6.85 0.92 -5.41
N LEU A 82 6.51 2.20 -5.32
CA LEU A 82 6.68 3.21 -6.37
C LEU A 82 8.02 3.92 -6.15
N ASP A 83 9.07 3.53 -6.87
CA ASP A 83 10.38 4.18 -6.82
C ASP A 83 10.50 5.25 -7.90
N GLY A 84 10.71 6.51 -7.49
CA GLY A 84 10.72 7.67 -8.38
C GLY A 84 12.10 8.26 -8.66
N GLU A 85 13.10 7.98 -7.83
CA GLU A 85 14.41 8.66 -7.89
C GLU A 85 15.55 7.79 -8.44
N MET A 86 15.50 6.48 -8.28
CA MET A 86 16.66 5.63 -8.61
C MET A 86 16.65 5.19 -10.06
N ARG A 87 17.86 5.01 -10.61
CA ARG A 87 18.04 4.21 -11.83
C ARG A 87 17.62 2.77 -11.57
N ALA A 88 16.98 2.14 -12.54
CA ALA A 88 16.50 0.76 -12.44
C ALA A 88 17.63 -0.22 -12.06
N SER A 89 18.83 -0.02 -12.62
CA SER A 89 20.03 -0.82 -12.28
C SER A 89 20.45 -0.66 -10.82
N SER A 90 20.36 0.55 -10.27
CA SER A 90 20.68 0.81 -8.86
C SER A 90 19.63 0.17 -7.94
N LEU A 91 18.35 0.30 -8.28
CA LEU A 91 17.26 -0.33 -7.54
C LEU A 91 17.39 -1.87 -7.54
N GLN A 92 17.66 -2.46 -8.71
CA GLN A 92 17.92 -3.89 -8.87
C GLN A 92 19.10 -4.34 -7.98
N GLY A 93 20.24 -3.62 -8.02
CA GLY A 93 21.40 -3.96 -7.21
C GLY A 93 21.10 -3.93 -5.70
N ARG A 94 20.25 -2.99 -5.24
CA ARG A 94 19.85 -2.95 -3.82
C ARG A 94 18.98 -4.14 -3.42
N PHE A 95 18.03 -4.54 -4.26
CA PHE A 95 17.23 -5.74 -3.98
C PHE A 95 18.07 -7.02 -4.06
N GLN A 96 19.06 -7.11 -4.95
CA GLN A 96 20.01 -8.22 -4.95
C GLN A 96 20.78 -8.30 -3.63
N LEU A 97 21.23 -7.18 -3.07
CA LEU A 97 21.89 -7.17 -1.76
C LEU A 97 20.95 -7.63 -0.62
N ILE A 98 19.67 -7.27 -0.67
CA ILE A 98 18.66 -7.74 0.29
C ILE A 98 18.46 -9.26 0.14
N ARG A 99 18.22 -9.72 -1.10
CA ARG A 99 18.02 -11.13 -1.42
C ARG A 99 19.22 -11.98 -1.01
N ASN A 100 20.44 -11.54 -1.29
CA ASN A 100 21.65 -12.31 -0.99
C ASN A 100 21.92 -12.42 0.52
N ARG A 101 21.29 -11.58 1.35
CA ARG A 101 21.32 -11.69 2.81
C ARG A 101 20.15 -12.51 3.37
N GLU A 102 19.26 -13.01 2.51
CA GLU A 102 18.22 -13.94 2.92
C GLU A 102 18.84 -15.27 3.36
N THR A 103 18.50 -15.71 4.57
CA THR A 103 18.96 -16.99 5.13
C THR A 103 17.84 -18.04 5.18
N ALA A 104 16.58 -17.64 4.99
CA ALA A 104 15.42 -18.51 4.97
C ALA A 104 14.82 -18.58 3.54
N PRO A 105 15.08 -19.67 2.78
CA PRO A 105 14.64 -19.78 1.38
C PRO A 105 13.13 -19.61 1.18
N ALA A 106 12.31 -20.13 2.11
CA ALA A 106 10.85 -19.97 2.05
C ALA A 106 10.42 -18.50 2.14
N SER A 107 11.03 -17.72 3.05
CA SER A 107 10.76 -16.28 3.17
C SER A 107 11.23 -15.49 1.95
N GLY A 108 12.36 -15.89 1.35
CA GLY A 108 12.84 -15.29 0.10
C GLY A 108 11.85 -15.49 -1.04
N SER A 109 11.39 -16.74 -1.23
CA SER A 109 10.37 -17.06 -2.25
C SER A 109 9.05 -16.32 -2.01
N GLU A 110 8.59 -16.22 -0.76
CA GLU A 110 7.40 -15.42 -0.42
C GLU A 110 7.60 -13.94 -0.76
N ALA A 111 8.76 -13.36 -0.44
CA ALA A 111 9.06 -11.98 -0.78
C ALA A 111 9.06 -11.73 -2.30
N GLU A 112 9.69 -12.62 -3.07
CA GLU A 112 9.76 -12.52 -4.54
C GLU A 112 8.38 -12.62 -5.22
N ASN A 113 7.45 -13.38 -4.64
CA ASN A 113 6.09 -13.54 -5.18
C ASN A 113 5.12 -12.44 -4.74
N ASN A 114 5.39 -11.79 -3.60
CA ASN A 114 4.50 -10.81 -2.98
C ASN A 114 4.95 -9.35 -3.15
N LEU A 115 6.22 -9.08 -3.47
CA LEU A 115 6.76 -7.73 -3.60
C LEU A 115 6.82 -7.25 -5.05
N TYR A 116 6.08 -6.18 -5.35
CA TYR A 116 5.99 -5.56 -6.66
C TYR A 116 6.79 -4.26 -6.68
N ILE A 117 7.61 -4.09 -7.72
CA ILE A 117 8.45 -2.91 -7.90
C ILE A 117 7.98 -2.15 -9.14
N ILE A 118 7.63 -0.88 -8.96
CA ILE A 118 7.22 0.03 -10.02
C ILE A 118 8.24 1.17 -10.03
N SER A 119 9.16 1.13 -10.98
CA SER A 119 10.22 2.12 -11.12
C SER A 119 9.86 3.15 -12.19
N ARG A 120 9.93 4.43 -11.83
CA ARG A 120 9.75 5.55 -12.75
C ARG A 120 10.79 5.55 -13.88
N ASP A 121 12.01 5.09 -13.63
CA ASP A 121 13.08 4.94 -14.64
C ASP A 121 12.70 3.88 -15.69
N CYS A 122 11.95 2.85 -15.31
CA CYS A 122 11.45 1.83 -16.25
C CYS A 122 10.20 2.27 -17.03
N VAL A 123 9.22 2.92 -16.37
CA VAL A 123 7.95 3.29 -17.01
C VAL A 123 8.03 4.60 -17.80
N GLY A 124 9.01 5.45 -17.48
CA GLY A 124 9.24 6.73 -18.13
C GLY A 124 8.27 7.84 -17.72
N ASN A 125 8.54 9.05 -18.20
CA ASN A 125 7.82 10.26 -17.81
C ASN A 125 6.38 10.36 -18.34
N SER A 126 6.03 9.56 -19.36
CA SER A 126 4.67 9.53 -19.95
C SER A 126 3.58 9.06 -18.97
N ILE A 127 4.00 8.45 -17.85
CA ILE A 127 3.11 8.03 -16.78
C ILE A 127 2.44 9.21 -16.05
N GLY A 128 3.04 10.40 -16.10
CA GLY A 128 2.53 11.60 -15.43
C GLY A 128 2.76 11.61 -13.93
N SER A 129 1.89 12.31 -13.21
CA SER A 129 2.10 12.68 -11.80
C SER A 129 0.87 12.44 -10.92
N ILE A 130 1.10 12.08 -9.64
CA ILE A 130 0.07 11.79 -8.63
C ILE A 130 -0.81 13.00 -8.32
N ASP A 131 -0.32 14.22 -8.54
CA ASP A 131 -1.07 15.46 -8.36
C ASP A 131 -1.99 15.80 -9.55
N THR A 132 -2.15 14.89 -10.52
CA THR A 132 -3.08 15.03 -11.65
C THR A 132 -4.01 13.84 -11.75
N LEU A 133 -5.27 14.06 -12.13
CA LEU A 133 -6.25 12.95 -12.28
C LEU A 133 -5.83 11.96 -13.38
N GLU A 134 -5.22 12.43 -14.47
CA GLU A 134 -4.72 11.55 -15.51
C GLU A 134 -3.52 10.71 -15.04
N GLY A 135 -2.58 11.33 -14.33
CA GLY A 135 -1.44 10.62 -13.77
C GLY A 135 -1.87 9.60 -12.71
N GLN A 136 -2.82 9.94 -11.83
CA GLN A 136 -3.40 8.99 -10.88
C GLN A 136 -3.99 7.76 -11.58
N LYS A 137 -4.77 7.94 -12.65
CA LYS A 137 -5.33 6.81 -13.42
C LYS A 137 -4.25 5.91 -14.02
N LYS A 138 -3.20 6.52 -14.59
CA LYS A 138 -2.08 5.78 -15.19
C LYS A 138 -1.27 5.04 -14.14
N ILE A 139 -0.97 5.67 -13.01
CA ILE A 139 -0.25 5.07 -11.88
C ILE A 139 -1.08 3.93 -11.27
N ASP A 140 -2.38 4.13 -11.09
CA ASP A 140 -3.29 3.10 -10.59
C ASP A 140 -3.32 1.85 -11.46
N ALA A 141 -3.23 2.02 -12.78
CA ALA A 141 -3.15 0.90 -13.71
C ALA A 141 -1.86 0.07 -13.58
N LEU A 142 -0.79 0.65 -13.01
CA LEU A 142 0.45 -0.07 -12.72
C LEU A 142 0.39 -0.88 -11.42
N ILE A 143 -0.48 -0.48 -10.48
CA ILE A 143 -0.56 -1.10 -9.16
C ILE A 143 -1.35 -2.41 -9.28
N PRO A 144 -0.74 -3.58 -8.96
CA PRO A 144 -1.44 -4.86 -9.02
C PRO A 144 -2.65 -4.91 -8.09
N LEU A 145 -3.57 -5.83 -8.37
CA LEU A 145 -4.70 -6.09 -7.48
C LEU A 145 -4.24 -6.78 -6.18
N GLY A 146 -4.92 -6.49 -5.07
CA GLY A 146 -4.70 -7.13 -3.77
C GLY A 146 -3.46 -6.63 -3.02
N ILE A 147 -2.89 -5.49 -3.40
CA ILE A 147 -1.82 -4.83 -2.64
C ILE A 147 -2.38 -4.35 -1.29
N ARG A 148 -1.77 -4.81 -0.19
CA ARG A 148 -2.13 -4.41 1.17
C ARG A 148 -1.25 -3.28 1.72
N LEU A 149 -0.08 -3.06 1.12
CA LEU A 149 0.79 -1.91 1.41
C LEU A 149 1.33 -1.31 0.11
N LEU A 150 1.11 -0.01 -0.07
CA LEU A 150 1.72 0.79 -1.12
C LEU A 150 2.74 1.76 -0.50
N ILE A 151 3.98 1.68 -0.94
CA ILE A 151 5.07 2.58 -0.54
C ILE A 151 5.38 3.50 -1.71
N ILE A 152 5.55 4.79 -1.43
CA ILE A 152 5.88 5.81 -2.43
C ILE A 152 7.21 6.42 -2.03
N ASP A 153 8.26 6.13 -2.79
CA ASP A 153 9.63 6.57 -2.53
C ASP A 153 10.16 7.44 -3.69
N ASN A 154 10.15 8.76 -3.60
CA ASN A 154 9.42 9.58 -2.63
C ASN A 154 8.25 10.28 -3.30
N LEU A 155 7.33 10.83 -2.51
CA LEU A 155 6.14 11.47 -3.04
C LEU A 155 6.45 12.60 -4.04
N SER A 156 7.49 13.41 -3.79
CA SER A 156 7.90 14.49 -4.69
C SER A 156 8.35 13.99 -6.06
N ALA A 157 9.02 12.84 -6.15
CA ALA A 157 9.44 12.24 -7.42
C ALA A 157 8.27 11.71 -8.25
N TRP A 158 7.10 11.51 -7.62
CA TRP A 158 5.87 11.12 -8.28
C TRP A 158 4.90 12.27 -8.52
N SER A 159 5.24 13.48 -8.09
CA SER A 159 4.46 14.71 -8.31
C SER A 159 5.10 15.57 -9.39
N ALA A 160 4.33 16.47 -10.02
CA ALA A 160 4.85 17.39 -11.00
C ALA A 160 5.65 18.51 -10.29
N GLY A 161 6.91 18.22 -9.96
CA GLY A 161 8.03 19.17 -9.80
C GLY A 161 7.78 20.56 -9.18
N GLY A 162 6.85 20.74 -8.23
CA GLY A 162 6.72 22.00 -7.48
C GLY A 162 5.37 22.71 -7.55
N SER A 163 4.29 22.10 -8.06
CA SER A 163 2.94 22.57 -7.73
C SER A 163 2.63 22.22 -6.28
N GLU A 164 3.12 23.02 -5.33
CA GLU A 164 2.68 23.00 -3.92
C GLU A 164 1.38 23.80 -3.74
N SER A 165 0.63 23.99 -4.81
CA SER A 165 -0.68 24.61 -4.73
C SER A 165 -1.58 23.78 -3.82
N ALA A 166 -2.43 24.45 -3.04
CA ALA A 166 -3.40 23.77 -2.17
C ALA A 166 -4.23 22.73 -2.95
N THR A 167 -4.50 22.99 -4.23
CA THR A 167 -5.21 22.09 -5.16
C THR A 167 -4.44 20.81 -5.47
N SER A 168 -3.15 20.90 -5.78
CA SER A 168 -2.28 19.73 -6.02
C SER A 168 -2.19 18.83 -4.79
N TRP A 169 -2.01 19.45 -3.62
CA TRP A 169 -1.98 18.72 -2.36
C TRP A 169 -3.34 18.09 -2.02
N ALA A 170 -4.45 18.75 -2.32
CA ALA A 170 -5.78 18.19 -2.18
C ALA A 170 -5.99 16.94 -3.04
N LEU A 171 -5.57 16.97 -4.31
CA LEU A 171 -5.67 15.81 -5.21
C LEU A 171 -4.84 14.62 -4.70
N THR A 172 -3.61 14.88 -4.27
CA THR A 172 -2.72 13.85 -3.70
C THR A 172 -3.32 13.24 -2.43
N LYS A 173 -3.83 14.08 -1.51
CA LYS A 173 -4.49 13.62 -0.28
C LYS A 173 -5.73 12.78 -0.56
N THR A 174 -6.58 13.20 -1.49
CA THR A 174 -7.77 12.45 -1.88
C THR A 174 -7.37 11.06 -2.39
N TRP A 175 -6.38 10.99 -3.27
CA TRP A 175 -5.89 9.72 -3.79
C TRP A 175 -5.32 8.81 -2.70
N LEU A 176 -4.54 9.35 -1.74
CA LEU A 176 -4.05 8.57 -0.59
C LEU A 176 -5.20 8.03 0.28
N ILE A 177 -6.25 8.83 0.52
CA ILE A 177 -7.44 8.42 1.27
C ILE A 177 -8.20 7.32 0.52
N GLU A 178 -8.33 7.44 -0.81
CA GLU A 178 -8.93 6.39 -1.64
C GLU A 178 -8.16 5.08 -1.52
N LYS A 179 -6.82 5.10 -1.58
CA LYS A 179 -6.02 3.88 -1.36
C LYS A 179 -6.17 3.29 0.03
N LYS A 180 -6.27 4.13 1.05
CA LYS A 180 -6.51 3.70 2.44
C LYS A 180 -7.90 3.08 2.64
N THR A 181 -8.93 3.60 1.98
CA THR A 181 -10.34 3.25 2.22
C THR A 181 -10.90 2.25 1.21
N ALA A 182 -10.18 2.01 0.10
CA ALA A 182 -10.52 1.00 -0.88
C ALA A 182 -10.60 -0.37 -0.20
N ARG A 183 -11.84 -0.83 0.04
CA ARG A 183 -12.11 -2.22 0.38
C ARG A 183 -11.86 -3.05 -0.86
N ASP A 184 -11.15 -4.16 -0.73
CA ASP A 184 -11.15 -5.18 -1.77
C ASP A 184 -12.60 -5.66 -1.98
N ARG A 185 -13.28 -5.11 -2.99
CA ARG A 185 -14.67 -5.45 -3.33
C ARG A 185 -14.83 -6.90 -3.81
N ARG A 186 -13.74 -7.68 -3.90
CA ARG A 186 -13.72 -9.06 -4.39
C ARG A 186 -13.67 -10.12 -3.28
N PHE A 187 -13.26 -9.78 -2.06
CA PHE A 187 -13.32 -10.72 -0.91
C PHE A 187 -14.71 -10.82 -0.28
N ASP A 188 -15.62 -9.88 -0.57
CA ASP A 188 -17.01 -9.88 -0.07
C ASP A 188 -17.93 -10.87 -0.81
N ASN A 189 -17.49 -11.40 -1.98
CA ASN A 189 -18.30 -12.31 -2.79
C ASN A 189 -18.00 -13.80 -2.56
N SER A 190 -16.89 -14.17 -1.90
CA SER A 190 -16.59 -15.56 -1.56
C SER A 190 -17.34 -16.01 -0.29
N SER A 191 -17.43 -15.15 0.71
CA SER A 191 -18.18 -15.40 1.96
C SER A 191 -19.71 -15.43 1.80
N ARG A 192 -20.23 -14.91 0.69
CA ARG A 192 -21.66 -14.98 0.32
C ARG A 192 -22.04 -16.27 -0.39
N ARG A 193 -21.11 -16.99 -1.03
CA ARG A 193 -21.41 -18.22 -1.79
C ARG A 193 -21.50 -19.46 -0.90
N GLU A 194 -20.78 -19.51 0.22
CA GLU A 194 -20.82 -20.65 1.14
C GLU A 194 -22.10 -20.71 2.00
N LYS A 195 -22.86 -19.61 2.11
CA LYS A 195 -24.13 -19.59 2.86
C LYS A 195 -25.35 -20.08 2.09
N TRP A 196 -25.25 -20.42 0.80
CA TRP A 196 -26.40 -20.88 -0.01
C TRP A 196 -26.31 -22.34 -0.47
N SER A 197 -25.23 -23.06 -0.15
CA SER A 197 -25.07 -24.48 -0.52
C SER A 197 -25.39 -25.47 0.61
N ALA A 198 -25.78 -25.01 1.81
CA ALA A 198 -26.09 -25.86 2.96
C ALA A 198 -27.60 -26.00 3.24
N THR A 199 -28.46 -25.78 2.24
CA THR A 199 -29.89 -26.04 2.37
C THR A 199 -30.43 -26.60 1.07
N ARG A 200 -30.26 -27.91 0.88
CA ARG A 200 -31.08 -28.79 0.06
C ARG A 200 -30.81 -30.23 0.45
#